data_AF-A0A818Y5J9-F1
#
_entry.id   AF-A0A818Y5J9-F1
#
_cell.length_a   1.000
_cell.length_b   1.000
_cell.length_c   1.000
_cell.angle_alpha   90.00
_cell.angle_beta   90.00
_cell.angle_gamma   90.00
#
_symmetry.space_group_name_H-M   'P 1'
#
loop_
_entity.id
_entity.type
_entity.pdbx_description
1 polymer ?
#
loop_
_entity_poly.entity_id
_entity_poly.type
_entity_poly.pdbx_seq_one_letter_code
_entity_poly.pdbx_strand_id
1 'polypeptide(L)'
;MTIDLYIFAASSALTGLVFYYLAGAEWSLWHLFAIPLYTFVFVVFLSLSIIKRFKSLSKPLQSLTKIIRQEKNGITIVFGSVTGNCRTFAQLTYDKLSKELNYQVILQDLNDITDPEEFLQIQAKNQRKLLIFISTYEDDTPPPSAKWFVNHLQDAATDFRVSKNELEKLTYAIFRCGNSFYNDNFNTVAKELDRCLSELGAKKLIPTELADENSGKSIYGGREGHYSKWSSQLKSAFQSPKTDKCDCSNENSIKCCQSLTNNDHPIEKKENDEQLRIESDDDDEDGGCKNGNDDIMDLEDMGDYMATHSPTKTTKGPPKEMITPVIRKSLEKQCYKLIGTHSGVELCRWTKSMLRGRGGCYKHTFYGIESHRCMETTPSLACANKCVFCWRHHTNPVGTSWQWKTDDAQTVCQGAMENHYKIINTFKGVPGVLPNRLAEDI
;
A
#
# COMPACT_ATOMS: atom_id res chain seq x y z
N MET A 1 -3.50 -17.43 -42.88
CA MET A 1 -4.74 -18.23 -42.73
C MET A 1 -5.83 -17.43 -41.98
N THR A 2 -5.95 -16.14 -42.25
CA THR A 2 -6.88 -15.22 -41.55
C THR A 2 -7.60 -14.26 -42.52
N ILE A 3 -7.19 -14.21 -43.79
CA ILE A 3 -7.80 -13.37 -44.83
C ILE A 3 -8.89 -14.16 -45.59
N ASP A 4 -8.71 -15.47 -45.79
CA ASP A 4 -9.69 -16.32 -46.50
C ASP A 4 -10.99 -16.52 -45.69
N LEU A 5 -10.95 -16.41 -44.37
CA LEU A 5 -12.16 -16.50 -43.53
C LEU A 5 -13.07 -15.27 -43.67
N TYR A 6 -12.51 -14.08 -43.93
CA TYR A 6 -13.29 -12.85 -44.07
C TYR A 6 -14.03 -12.79 -45.41
N ILE A 7 -13.42 -13.34 -46.48
CA ILE A 7 -14.04 -13.38 -47.81
C ILE A 7 -15.18 -14.41 -47.86
N PHE A 8 -15.05 -15.52 -47.15
CA PHE A 8 -16.12 -16.53 -47.04
C PHE A 8 -17.32 -16.02 -46.20
N ALA A 9 -17.06 -15.22 -45.17
CA ALA A 9 -18.10 -14.57 -44.36
C ALA A 9 -18.84 -13.45 -45.12
N ALA A 10 -18.14 -12.70 -45.98
CA ALA A 10 -18.76 -11.64 -46.78
C ALA A 10 -19.64 -12.19 -47.93
N SER A 11 -19.24 -13.32 -48.53
CA SER A 11 -20.02 -13.96 -49.62
C SER A 11 -21.30 -14.65 -49.11
N SER A 12 -21.26 -15.20 -47.90
CA SER A 12 -22.44 -15.79 -47.23
C SER A 12 -23.44 -14.72 -46.74
N ALA A 13 -22.96 -13.52 -46.39
CA ALA A 13 -23.83 -12.41 -46.01
C ALA A 13 -24.59 -11.81 -47.20
N LEU A 14 -23.96 -11.69 -48.38
CA LEU A 14 -24.64 -11.17 -49.58
C LEU A 14 -25.66 -12.16 -50.16
N THR A 15 -25.40 -13.47 -50.09
CA THR A 15 -26.37 -14.48 -50.53
C THR A 15 -27.57 -14.62 -49.58
N GLY A 16 -27.38 -14.39 -48.28
CA GLY A 16 -28.49 -14.31 -47.31
C GLY A 16 -29.40 -13.10 -47.50
N LEU A 17 -28.87 -11.97 -47.95
CA LEU A 17 -29.63 -10.72 -48.16
C LEU A 17 -30.54 -10.76 -49.39
N VAL A 18 -30.18 -11.53 -50.43
CA VAL A 18 -30.98 -11.69 -51.65
C VAL A 18 -32.16 -12.65 -51.43
N PHE A 19 -32.02 -13.66 -50.57
CA PHE A 19 -33.14 -14.52 -50.18
C PHE A 19 -34.14 -13.85 -49.21
N TYR A 20 -33.72 -12.78 -48.52
CA TYR A 20 -34.56 -12.05 -47.56
C TYR A 20 -35.68 -11.22 -48.22
N TYR A 21 -35.58 -10.94 -49.52
CA TYR A 21 -36.54 -10.09 -50.24
C TYR A 21 -37.62 -10.85 -51.02
N LEU A 22 -37.58 -12.19 -51.07
CA LEU A 22 -38.51 -12.98 -51.89
C LEU A 22 -39.34 -14.04 -51.13
N ALA A 23 -39.21 -14.15 -49.81
CA ALA A 23 -40.04 -15.04 -49.01
C ALA A 23 -40.87 -14.26 -47.99
N GLY A 24 -42.18 -14.21 -48.23
CA GLY A 24 -43.14 -13.53 -47.38
C GLY A 24 -43.15 -14.03 -45.93
N ALA A 25 -43.20 -13.07 -45.01
CA ALA A 25 -44.08 -13.03 -43.85
C ALA A 25 -44.41 -14.34 -43.10
N GLU A 26 -43.43 -15.13 -42.65
CA GLU A 26 -43.59 -16.08 -41.52
C GLU A 26 -42.32 -16.24 -40.64
N TRP A 27 -41.41 -15.26 -40.61
CA TRP A 27 -40.14 -15.36 -39.86
C TRP A 27 -39.98 -14.34 -38.70
N SER A 28 -41.07 -13.73 -38.26
CA SER A 28 -41.04 -12.63 -37.28
C SER A 28 -40.78 -13.05 -35.82
N LEU A 29 -41.00 -14.33 -35.46
CA LEU A 29 -40.81 -14.80 -34.08
C LEU A 29 -39.40 -15.38 -33.81
N TRP A 30 -38.74 -15.97 -34.81
CA TRP A 30 -37.42 -16.59 -34.61
C TRP A 30 -36.30 -15.56 -34.40
N HIS A 31 -36.35 -14.42 -35.08
CA HIS A 31 -35.34 -13.36 -34.93
C HIS A 31 -35.44 -12.59 -33.61
N LEU A 32 -36.64 -12.50 -33.02
CA LEU A 32 -36.87 -11.84 -31.73
C LEU A 32 -36.35 -12.64 -30.53
N PHE A 33 -36.20 -13.96 -30.66
CA PHE A 33 -35.76 -14.82 -29.56
C PHE A 33 -34.42 -15.51 -29.79
N ALA A 34 -34.08 -15.94 -31.00
CA ALA A 34 -32.88 -16.75 -31.24
C ALA A 34 -31.58 -15.93 -31.25
N ILE A 35 -31.60 -14.72 -31.83
CA ILE A 35 -30.43 -13.82 -31.87
C ILE A 35 -30.01 -13.33 -30.47
N PRO A 36 -30.92 -12.82 -29.61
CA PRO A 36 -30.56 -12.45 -28.25
C PRO A 36 -30.09 -13.65 -27.41
N LEU A 37 -30.66 -14.85 -27.62
CA LEU A 37 -30.20 -16.05 -26.93
C LEU A 37 -28.79 -16.46 -27.36
N TYR A 38 -28.47 -16.42 -28.65
CA TYR A 38 -27.15 -16.81 -29.16
C TYR A 38 -26.07 -15.81 -28.74
N THR A 39 -26.37 -14.51 -28.79
CA THR A 39 -25.45 -13.46 -28.31
C THR A 39 -25.25 -13.56 -26.80
N PHE A 40 -26.30 -13.84 -26.03
CA PHE A 40 -26.19 -14.07 -24.59
C PHE A 40 -25.31 -15.30 -24.27
N VAL A 41 -25.55 -16.43 -24.93
CA VAL A 41 -24.73 -17.65 -24.75
C VAL A 41 -23.27 -17.40 -25.15
N PHE A 42 -23.01 -16.65 -26.23
CA PHE A 42 -21.66 -16.30 -26.65
C PHE A 42 -20.94 -15.40 -25.64
N VAL A 43 -21.62 -14.36 -25.11
CA VAL A 43 -21.06 -13.48 -24.06
C VAL A 43 -20.81 -14.23 -22.75
N VAL A 44 -21.71 -15.14 -22.36
CA VAL A 44 -21.52 -16.02 -21.21
C VAL A 44 -20.33 -16.96 -21.44
N PHE A 45 -20.18 -17.53 -22.63
CA PHE A 45 -19.05 -18.41 -22.94
C PHE A 45 -17.71 -17.64 -22.96
N LEU A 46 -17.69 -16.42 -23.50
CA LEU A 46 -16.51 -15.57 -23.53
C LEU A 46 -16.11 -15.14 -22.11
N SER A 47 -17.08 -14.70 -21.30
CA SER A 47 -16.83 -14.32 -19.89
C SER A 47 -16.37 -15.51 -19.06
N LEU A 48 -16.95 -16.69 -19.22
CA LEU A 48 -16.49 -17.91 -18.54
C LEU A 48 -15.07 -18.32 -18.98
N SER A 49 -14.72 -18.12 -20.25
CA SER A 49 -13.38 -18.40 -20.77
C SER A 49 -12.35 -17.41 -20.21
N ILE A 50 -12.71 -16.13 -20.10
CA ILE A 50 -11.91 -15.09 -19.45
C ILE A 50 -11.72 -15.42 -17.96
N ILE A 51 -12.79 -15.78 -17.24
CA ILE A 51 -12.73 -16.18 -15.82
C ILE A 51 -11.85 -17.43 -15.64
N LYS A 52 -11.95 -18.43 -16.51
CA LYS A 52 -11.07 -19.62 -16.47
C LYS A 52 -9.62 -19.24 -16.68
N ARG A 53 -9.32 -18.30 -17.58
CA ARG A 53 -7.97 -17.80 -17.83
C ARG A 53 -7.43 -17.01 -16.63
N PHE A 54 -8.23 -16.15 -16.01
CA PHE A 54 -7.89 -15.44 -14.77
C PHE A 54 -7.65 -16.40 -13.60
N LYS A 55 -8.52 -17.40 -13.40
CA LYS A 55 -8.32 -18.45 -12.39
C LYS A 55 -7.07 -19.30 -12.67
N SER A 56 -6.69 -19.46 -13.93
CA SER A 56 -5.45 -20.17 -14.29
C SER A 56 -4.20 -19.34 -13.94
N LEU A 57 -4.26 -18.02 -14.13
CA LEU A 57 -3.18 -17.08 -13.80
C LEU A 57 -3.02 -16.87 -12.28
N SER A 58 -4.11 -16.96 -11.49
CA SER A 58 -4.06 -16.75 -10.03
C SER A 58 -3.48 -17.94 -9.25
N LYS A 59 -3.52 -19.15 -9.80
CA LYS A 59 -3.00 -20.38 -9.17
C LYS A 59 -1.50 -20.31 -8.83
N PRO A 60 -0.59 -19.92 -9.74
CA PRO A 60 0.83 -19.80 -9.41
C PRO A 60 1.10 -18.74 -8.33
N LEU A 61 0.39 -17.61 -8.37
CA LEU A 61 0.54 -16.52 -7.39
C LEU A 61 0.09 -16.93 -5.97
N GLN A 62 -1.02 -17.67 -5.86
CA GLN A 62 -1.50 -18.25 -4.59
C GLN A 62 -0.58 -19.35 -4.06
N SER A 63 0.05 -20.13 -4.95
CA SER A 63 1.05 -21.12 -4.58
C SER A 63 2.32 -20.46 -4.03
N LEU A 64 2.78 -19.37 -4.67
CA LEU A 64 3.96 -18.63 -4.25
C LEU A 64 3.77 -17.98 -2.87
N THR A 65 2.62 -17.33 -2.63
CA THR A 65 2.30 -16.75 -1.32
C THR A 65 2.20 -17.80 -0.21
N LYS A 66 1.70 -19.01 -0.52
CA LYS A 66 1.70 -20.13 0.43
C LYS A 66 3.12 -20.59 0.78
N ILE A 67 4.00 -20.67 -0.23
CA ILE A 67 5.41 -21.04 -0.06
C ILE A 67 6.14 -19.99 0.80
N ILE A 68 5.98 -18.71 0.48
CA ILE A 68 6.58 -17.60 1.25
C ILE A 68 6.10 -17.63 2.71
N ARG A 69 4.82 -17.93 2.96
CA ARG A 69 4.24 -17.97 4.32
C ARG A 69 4.76 -19.14 5.18
N GLN A 70 5.26 -20.22 4.59
CA GLN A 70 5.62 -21.44 5.33
C GLN A 70 7.12 -21.52 5.71
N GLU A 71 8.02 -20.91 4.93
CA GLU A 71 9.47 -21.02 5.17
C GLU A 71 10.12 -19.73 5.68
N LYS A 72 10.84 -19.87 6.80
CA LYS A 72 11.64 -18.81 7.42
C LYS A 72 13.05 -18.77 6.83
N ASN A 73 13.67 -17.60 6.83
CA ASN A 73 15.06 -17.36 6.44
C ASN A 73 15.43 -17.60 4.97
N GLY A 74 14.47 -17.65 4.03
CA GLY A 74 14.74 -17.77 2.59
C GLY A 74 15.20 -16.48 1.90
N ILE A 75 15.40 -16.56 0.58
CA ILE A 75 15.80 -15.43 -0.28
C ILE A 75 14.66 -15.11 -1.24
N THR A 76 14.32 -13.84 -1.39
CA THR A 76 13.31 -13.37 -2.33
C THR A 76 13.96 -12.37 -3.26
N ILE A 77 13.95 -12.66 -4.55
CA ILE A 77 14.51 -11.84 -5.61
C ILE A 77 13.34 -11.21 -6.36
N VAL A 78 13.30 -9.88 -6.39
CA VAL A 78 12.31 -9.13 -7.15
C VAL A 78 12.99 -8.28 -8.20
N PHE A 79 12.34 -8.09 -9.35
CA PHE A 79 12.87 -7.24 -10.39
C PHE A 79 11.81 -6.33 -11.02
N GLY A 80 12.23 -5.12 -11.40
CA GLY A 80 11.47 -4.18 -12.23
C GLY A 80 12.32 -3.77 -13.40
N SER A 81 11.87 -4.08 -14.62
CA SER A 81 12.65 -3.84 -15.85
C SER A 81 11.76 -3.35 -16.98
N VAL A 82 12.33 -2.50 -17.84
CA VAL A 82 11.70 -2.07 -19.11
C VAL A 82 12.23 -2.90 -20.28
N THR A 83 13.56 -2.92 -20.47
CA THR A 83 14.23 -3.60 -21.59
C THR A 83 14.68 -5.02 -21.26
N GLY A 84 14.47 -5.50 -20.03
CA GLY A 84 14.79 -6.86 -19.59
C GLY A 84 16.17 -7.03 -18.96
N ASN A 85 17.04 -6.01 -18.95
CA ASN A 85 18.39 -6.12 -18.37
C ASN A 85 18.37 -6.55 -16.89
N CYS A 86 17.55 -5.89 -16.06
CA CYS A 86 17.43 -6.25 -14.64
C CYS A 86 16.83 -7.64 -14.45
N ARG A 87 15.92 -8.06 -15.33
CA ARG A 87 15.35 -9.41 -15.31
C ARG A 87 16.42 -10.45 -15.56
N THR A 88 17.33 -10.22 -16.51
CA THR A 88 18.46 -11.11 -16.79
C THR A 88 19.39 -11.25 -15.57
N PHE A 89 19.79 -10.14 -14.94
CA PHE A 89 20.63 -10.21 -13.73
C PHE A 89 19.93 -10.85 -12.54
N ALA A 90 18.62 -10.62 -12.37
CA ALA A 90 17.82 -11.27 -11.34
C ALA A 90 17.76 -12.80 -11.57
N GLN A 91 17.55 -13.24 -12.82
CA GLN A 91 17.56 -14.66 -13.19
C GLN A 91 18.94 -15.30 -12.98
N LEU A 92 20.02 -14.64 -13.41
CA LEU A 92 21.39 -15.12 -13.17
C LEU A 92 21.68 -15.28 -11.68
N THR A 93 21.19 -14.36 -10.85
CA THR A 93 21.35 -14.41 -9.39
C THR A 93 20.51 -15.55 -8.80
N TYR A 94 19.28 -15.73 -9.28
CA TYR A 94 18.42 -16.86 -8.89
C TYR A 94 19.10 -18.20 -9.18
N ASP A 95 19.62 -18.38 -10.40
CA ASP A 95 20.26 -19.64 -10.82
C ASP A 95 21.52 -19.95 -10.00
N LYS A 96 22.32 -18.93 -9.65
CA LYS A 96 23.50 -19.08 -8.80
C LYS A 96 23.11 -19.44 -7.36
N LEU A 97 22.23 -18.65 -6.73
CA LEU A 97 21.89 -18.84 -5.32
C LEU A 97 21.10 -20.12 -5.07
N SER A 98 20.23 -20.53 -6.01
CA SER A 98 19.45 -21.77 -5.90
C SER A 98 20.32 -23.02 -5.99
N LYS A 99 21.49 -22.94 -6.65
CA LYS A 99 22.43 -24.07 -6.79
C LYS A 99 23.50 -24.09 -5.70
N GLU A 100 23.99 -22.92 -5.31
CA GLU A 100 25.15 -22.80 -4.43
C GLU A 100 24.80 -22.75 -2.94
N LEU A 101 23.56 -22.38 -2.58
CA LEU A 101 23.15 -22.21 -1.19
C LEU A 101 21.94 -23.08 -0.84
N ASN A 102 21.90 -23.56 0.40
CA ASN A 102 20.76 -24.28 0.96
C ASN A 102 19.64 -23.33 1.42
N TYR A 103 19.29 -22.35 0.58
CA TYR A 103 18.19 -21.42 0.81
C TYR A 103 17.09 -21.66 -0.22
N GLN A 104 15.84 -21.56 0.21
CA GLN A 104 14.73 -21.41 -0.71
C GLN A 104 14.80 -20.02 -1.36
N VAL A 105 15.10 -19.98 -2.65
CA VAL A 105 15.14 -18.77 -3.46
C VAL A 105 13.84 -18.66 -4.25
N ILE A 106 13.27 -17.46 -4.28
CA ILE A 106 12.07 -17.14 -5.06
C ILE A 106 12.43 -15.99 -6.00
N LEU A 107 11.96 -16.06 -7.24
CA LEU A 107 12.10 -14.99 -8.23
C LEU A 107 10.70 -14.50 -8.64
N GLN A 108 10.46 -13.20 -8.56
CA GLN A 108 9.17 -12.59 -8.87
C GLN A 108 9.33 -11.24 -9.58
N ASP A 109 8.44 -10.92 -10.51
CA ASP A 109 8.34 -9.59 -11.10
C ASP A 109 7.65 -8.64 -10.10
N LEU A 110 8.14 -7.41 -9.95
CA LEU A 110 7.49 -6.40 -9.11
C LEU A 110 6.05 -6.11 -9.55
N ASN A 111 5.74 -6.28 -10.85
CA ASN A 111 4.39 -6.08 -11.38
C ASN A 111 3.39 -7.14 -10.91
N ASP A 112 3.88 -8.32 -10.50
CA ASP A 112 3.04 -9.40 -9.98
C ASP A 112 2.72 -9.21 -8.48
N ILE A 113 3.29 -8.18 -7.84
CA ILE A 113 3.03 -7.85 -6.43
C ILE A 113 1.82 -6.92 -6.35
N THR A 114 0.66 -7.50 -6.03
CA THR A 114 -0.60 -6.76 -5.93
C THR A 114 -0.73 -5.93 -4.65
N ASP A 115 -0.09 -6.37 -3.56
CA ASP A 115 -0.09 -5.70 -2.27
C ASP A 115 1.35 -5.60 -1.73
N PRO A 116 2.02 -4.45 -1.95
CA PRO A 116 3.40 -4.24 -1.48
C PRO A 116 3.56 -4.30 0.03
N GLU A 117 2.57 -3.81 0.79
CA GLU A 117 2.60 -3.81 2.26
C GLU A 117 2.56 -5.24 2.80
N GLU A 118 1.55 -6.03 2.38
CA GLU A 118 1.46 -7.43 2.79
C GLU A 118 2.71 -8.21 2.36
N PHE A 119 3.20 -7.96 1.15
CA PHE A 119 4.42 -8.60 0.64
C PHE A 119 5.61 -8.34 1.58
N LEU A 120 5.90 -7.07 1.89
CA LEU A 120 7.03 -6.66 2.72
C LEU A 120 6.90 -7.17 4.16
N GLN A 121 5.71 -7.08 4.75
CA GLN A 121 5.43 -7.61 6.08
C GLN A 121 5.66 -9.12 6.16
N ILE A 122 5.24 -9.88 5.13
CA ILE A 122 5.50 -11.32 5.07
C ILE A 122 7.01 -11.60 4.98
N GLN A 123 7.75 -10.86 4.14
CA GLN A 123 9.21 -11.03 4.05
C GLN A 123 9.88 -10.74 5.40
N ALA A 124 9.49 -9.64 6.07
CA ALA A 124 10.03 -9.23 7.37
C ALA A 124 9.71 -10.25 8.47
N LYS A 125 8.44 -10.69 8.56
CA LYS A 125 7.98 -11.70 9.54
C LYS A 125 8.75 -13.02 9.41
N ASN A 126 9.07 -13.41 8.18
CA ASN A 126 9.81 -14.64 7.90
C ASN A 126 11.32 -14.42 7.81
N GLN A 127 11.84 -13.24 8.16
CA GLN A 127 13.27 -12.90 8.18
C GLN A 127 13.96 -13.24 6.85
N ARG A 128 13.23 -13.05 5.74
CA ARG A 128 13.73 -13.32 4.40
C ARG A 128 14.67 -12.22 3.96
N LYS A 129 15.57 -12.56 3.04
CA LYS A 129 16.54 -11.62 2.46
C LYS A 129 16.02 -11.17 1.10
N LEU A 130 15.70 -9.89 0.97
CA LEU A 130 15.07 -9.30 -0.22
C LEU A 130 16.13 -8.69 -1.14
N LEU A 131 16.28 -9.23 -2.34
CA LEU A 131 17.19 -8.72 -3.37
C LEU A 131 16.36 -8.01 -4.44
N ILE A 132 16.61 -6.72 -4.67
CA ILE A 132 15.82 -5.90 -5.59
C ILE A 132 16.67 -5.48 -6.78
N PHE A 133 16.20 -5.84 -7.98
CA PHE A 133 16.82 -5.44 -9.25
C PHE A 133 15.93 -4.44 -9.97
N ILE A 134 16.35 -3.17 -10.05
CA ILE A 134 15.49 -2.12 -10.60
C ILE A 134 16.20 -1.33 -11.71
N SER A 135 15.52 -1.12 -12.83
CA SER A 135 15.95 -0.15 -13.84
C SER A 135 15.38 1.23 -13.53
N THR A 136 15.82 2.27 -14.21
CA THR A 136 15.08 3.55 -14.28
C THR A 136 14.41 3.67 -15.63
N TYR A 137 13.36 4.49 -15.69
CA TYR A 137 12.66 4.87 -16.90
C TYR A 137 12.84 6.37 -17.16
N GLU A 138 12.17 6.91 -18.18
CA GLU A 138 12.19 8.32 -18.57
C GLU A 138 12.05 9.25 -17.36
N ASP A 139 12.78 10.36 -17.39
CA ASP A 139 12.82 11.38 -16.32
C ASP A 139 13.19 10.84 -14.92
N ASP A 140 13.99 9.77 -14.87
CA ASP A 140 14.44 9.10 -13.64
C ASP A 140 13.29 8.60 -12.75
N THR A 141 12.20 8.17 -13.40
CA THR A 141 11.06 7.54 -12.74
C THR A 141 11.26 6.01 -12.63
N PRO A 142 10.59 5.33 -11.68
CA PRO A 142 10.60 3.87 -11.65
C PRO A 142 9.93 3.28 -12.90
N PRO A 143 10.36 2.10 -13.36
CA PRO A 143 9.77 1.45 -14.52
C PRO A 143 8.29 1.15 -14.27
N PRO A 144 7.44 1.11 -15.31
CA PRO A 144 6.00 0.87 -15.12
C PRO A 144 5.67 -0.37 -14.28
N SER A 145 6.48 -1.43 -14.40
CA SER A 145 6.39 -2.67 -13.62
C SER A 145 6.70 -2.50 -12.13
N ALA A 146 7.50 -1.51 -11.74
CA ALA A 146 7.87 -1.26 -10.35
C ALA A 146 7.19 -0.01 -9.75
N LYS A 147 6.55 0.81 -10.57
CA LYS A 147 6.01 2.12 -10.18
C LYS A 147 5.06 2.03 -8.99
N TRP A 148 4.15 1.05 -9.00
CA TRP A 148 3.22 0.84 -7.90
C TRP A 148 3.95 0.50 -6.59
N PHE A 149 4.92 -0.41 -6.65
CA PHE A 149 5.69 -0.85 -5.50
C PHE A 149 6.51 0.29 -4.89
N VAL A 150 7.22 1.07 -5.72
CA VAL A 150 8.06 2.19 -5.27
C VAL A 150 7.19 3.29 -4.64
N ASN A 151 6.12 3.71 -5.31
CA ASN A 151 5.21 4.73 -4.78
C ASN A 151 4.61 4.31 -3.43
N HIS A 152 4.19 3.06 -3.31
CA HIS A 152 3.62 2.55 -2.06
C HIS A 152 4.64 2.60 -0.91
N LEU A 153 5.89 2.25 -1.19
CA LEU A 153 6.95 2.31 -0.19
C LEU A 153 7.25 3.77 0.22
N GLN A 154 7.22 4.71 -0.72
CA GLN A 154 7.36 6.14 -0.42
C GLN A 154 6.22 6.66 0.46
N ASP A 155 4.98 6.29 0.13
CA ASP A 155 3.81 6.63 0.95
C ASP A 155 3.96 6.04 2.36
N ALA A 156 4.38 4.78 2.49
CA ALA A 156 4.59 4.13 3.78
C ALA A 156 5.72 4.79 4.59
N ALA A 157 6.82 5.15 3.94
CA ALA A 157 7.95 5.82 4.59
C ALA A 157 7.59 7.23 5.09
N THR A 158 6.62 7.91 4.45
CA THR A 158 6.20 9.27 4.84
C THR A 158 4.95 9.29 5.75
N ASP A 159 4.12 8.25 5.74
CA ASP A 159 2.93 8.17 6.59
C ASP A 159 3.31 8.01 8.08
N PHE A 160 2.86 8.95 8.91
CA PHE A 160 3.11 8.96 10.36
C PHE A 160 2.41 7.80 11.11
N ARG A 161 1.43 7.13 10.47
CA ARG A 161 0.72 5.98 11.05
C ARG A 161 1.49 4.67 10.88
N VAL A 162 2.46 4.65 9.98
CA VAL A 162 3.30 3.48 9.68
C VAL A 162 4.49 3.49 10.64
N SER A 163 4.75 2.35 11.27
CA SER A 163 5.83 2.26 12.25
C SER A 163 7.18 2.30 11.54
N LYS A 164 8.10 3.14 12.01
CA LYS A 164 9.48 3.19 11.46
C LYS A 164 10.30 1.92 11.72
N ASN A 165 9.75 0.96 12.47
CA ASN A 165 10.35 -0.35 12.72
C ASN A 165 9.57 -1.50 12.05
N GLU A 166 8.65 -1.20 11.14
CA GLU A 166 7.79 -2.21 10.49
C GLU A 166 8.58 -3.31 9.78
N LEU A 167 9.73 -2.96 9.21
CA LEU A 167 10.60 -3.86 8.46
C LEU A 167 11.91 -4.20 9.20
N GLU A 168 11.98 -4.04 10.53
CA GLU A 168 13.20 -4.25 11.34
C GLU A 168 13.90 -5.61 11.11
N LYS A 169 13.09 -6.64 10.83
CA LYS A 169 13.52 -8.02 10.61
C LYS A 169 13.82 -8.34 9.14
N LEU A 170 13.55 -7.42 8.23
CA LEU A 170 13.86 -7.54 6.81
C LEU A 170 15.33 -7.18 6.58
N THR A 171 16.03 -8.00 5.81
CA THR A 171 17.35 -7.64 5.28
C THR A 171 17.26 -7.49 3.77
N TYR A 172 17.84 -6.45 3.18
CA TYR A 172 17.72 -6.19 1.75
C TYR A 172 19.03 -5.82 1.05
N ALA A 173 19.09 -5.96 -0.27
CA ALA A 173 20.14 -5.39 -1.11
C ALA A 173 19.56 -4.96 -2.46
N ILE A 174 20.02 -3.83 -2.99
CA ILE A 174 19.54 -3.25 -4.25
C ILE A 174 20.66 -3.27 -5.28
N PHE A 175 20.34 -3.77 -6.47
CA PHE A 175 21.15 -3.65 -7.68
C PHE A 175 20.38 -2.84 -8.72
N ARG A 176 20.85 -1.62 -8.99
CA ARG A 176 20.20 -0.73 -9.96
C ARG A 176 20.93 -0.76 -11.28
N CYS A 177 20.20 -0.89 -12.38
CA CYS A 177 20.72 -0.68 -13.73
C CYS A 177 20.31 0.69 -14.26
N GLY A 178 21.23 1.43 -14.86
CA GLY A 178 20.88 2.53 -15.73
C GLY A 178 22.07 3.08 -16.51
N ASN A 179 21.84 4.11 -17.31
CA ASN A 179 22.89 4.76 -18.08
C ASN A 179 23.07 6.25 -17.71
N SER A 180 24.29 6.65 -17.32
CA SER A 180 24.65 8.04 -16.97
C SER A 180 24.65 9.01 -18.17
N PHE A 181 24.51 8.49 -19.39
CA PHE A 181 24.41 9.31 -20.59
C PHE A 181 23.14 10.18 -20.63
N TYR A 182 22.06 9.73 -19.97
CA TYR A 182 20.74 10.34 -20.14
C TYR A 182 20.41 11.45 -19.14
N ASN A 183 21.07 11.55 -17.98
CA ASN A 183 20.82 12.64 -17.03
C ASN A 183 21.87 12.74 -15.91
N ASP A 184 22.01 13.94 -15.32
CA ASP A 184 22.87 14.18 -14.14
C ASP A 184 22.24 13.63 -12.86
N ASN A 185 20.90 13.57 -12.80
CA ASN A 185 20.14 12.94 -11.71
C ASN A 185 20.05 11.41 -11.84
N PHE A 186 21.13 10.78 -12.27
CA PHE A 186 21.22 9.32 -12.38
C PHE A 186 21.11 8.67 -10.97
N ASN A 187 20.21 7.69 -10.80
CA ASN A 187 20.05 6.82 -9.62
C ASN A 187 18.98 7.22 -8.57
N THR A 188 18.15 8.24 -8.79
CA THR A 188 17.27 8.72 -7.71
C THR A 188 16.29 7.64 -7.26
N VAL A 189 15.73 6.84 -8.18
CA VAL A 189 14.83 5.72 -7.82
C VAL A 189 15.47 4.74 -6.83
N ALA A 190 16.73 4.36 -7.05
CA ALA A 190 17.39 3.39 -6.18
C ALA A 190 17.82 4.01 -4.85
N LYS A 191 18.28 5.26 -4.86
CA LYS A 191 18.60 6.01 -3.62
C LYS A 191 17.36 6.20 -2.76
N GLU A 192 16.24 6.48 -3.41
CA GLU A 192 14.96 6.69 -2.75
C GLU A 192 14.39 5.39 -2.19
N LEU A 193 14.44 4.30 -2.95
CA LEU A 193 14.06 2.98 -2.47
C LEU A 193 14.90 2.54 -1.26
N ASP A 194 16.21 2.78 -1.33
CA ASP A 194 17.16 2.53 -0.25
C ASP A 194 16.86 3.38 1.00
N ARG A 195 16.56 4.67 0.83
CA ARG A 195 16.12 5.58 1.90
C ARG A 195 14.83 5.08 2.57
N CYS A 196 13.78 4.80 1.79
CA CYS A 196 12.49 4.38 2.32
C CYS A 196 12.58 3.04 3.07
N LEU A 197 13.31 2.04 2.55
CA LEU A 197 13.50 0.77 3.24
C LEU A 197 14.24 0.95 4.58
N SER A 198 15.25 1.81 4.61
CA SER A 198 15.99 2.11 5.84
C SER A 198 15.14 2.89 6.86
N GLU A 199 14.29 3.82 6.43
CA GLU A 199 13.37 4.55 7.31
C GLU A 199 12.29 3.66 7.93
N LEU A 200 11.91 2.58 7.24
CA LEU A 200 11.00 1.55 7.76
C LEU A 200 11.72 0.48 8.61
N GLY A 201 13.02 0.66 8.87
CA GLY A 201 13.81 -0.17 9.79
C GLY A 201 14.52 -1.35 9.12
N ALA A 202 14.41 -1.55 7.80
CA ALA A 202 15.05 -2.65 7.12
C ALA A 202 16.58 -2.51 7.10
N LYS A 203 17.30 -3.63 7.22
CA LYS A 203 18.77 -3.67 7.32
C LYS A 203 19.40 -3.99 5.98
N LYS A 204 20.42 -3.23 5.57
CA LYS A 204 21.18 -3.54 4.34
C LYS A 204 22.04 -4.80 4.55
N LEU A 205 21.97 -5.73 3.59
CA LEU A 205 22.85 -6.90 3.53
C LEU A 205 24.23 -6.52 2.98
N ILE A 206 24.24 -5.73 1.91
CA ILE A 206 25.42 -5.17 1.25
C ILE A 206 25.08 -3.76 0.72
N PRO A 207 26.07 -2.92 0.43
CA PRO A 207 25.83 -1.60 -0.15
C PRO A 207 25.03 -1.67 -1.47
N THR A 208 24.17 -0.68 -1.68
CA THR A 208 23.40 -0.53 -2.92
C THR A 208 24.33 -0.24 -4.09
N GLU A 209 24.25 -1.04 -5.15
CA GLU A 209 25.11 -0.92 -6.33
C GLU A 209 24.36 -0.18 -7.46
N LEU A 210 25.05 0.82 -7.99
CA LEU A 210 24.55 1.77 -8.98
C LEU A 210 25.25 1.48 -10.31
N ALA A 211 24.78 0.47 -11.05
CA ALA A 211 25.43 0.00 -12.25
C ALA A 211 25.20 0.96 -13.42
N ASP A 212 26.29 1.53 -13.94
CA ASP A 212 26.29 2.39 -15.11
C ASP A 212 26.57 1.60 -16.39
N GLU A 213 25.64 1.68 -17.35
CA GLU A 213 25.75 1.08 -18.68
C GLU A 213 26.70 1.83 -19.60
N ASN A 214 27.05 3.09 -19.28
CA ASN A 214 28.01 3.86 -20.05
C ASN A 214 29.44 3.34 -19.82
N SER A 215 29.88 2.39 -20.65
CA SER A 215 31.21 1.76 -20.54
C SER A 215 32.39 2.74 -20.56
N GLY A 216 32.21 3.94 -21.14
CA GLY A 216 33.25 4.98 -21.15
C GLY A 216 33.43 5.74 -19.84
N LYS A 217 32.43 5.73 -18.95
CA LYS A 217 32.46 6.35 -17.61
C LYS A 217 32.36 5.35 -16.47
N SER A 218 32.01 4.10 -16.75
CA SER A 218 31.87 3.04 -15.74
C SER A 218 33.24 2.60 -15.19
N ILE A 219 33.36 2.65 -13.87
CA ILE A 219 34.54 2.20 -13.11
C ILE A 219 34.83 0.69 -13.23
N TYR A 220 33.84 -0.11 -13.68
CA TYR A 220 33.98 -1.56 -13.81
C TYR A 220 33.74 -2.07 -15.24
N GLY A 221 33.83 -1.20 -16.25
CA GLY A 221 33.70 -1.62 -17.65
C GLY A 221 32.27 -1.91 -18.11
N GLY A 222 31.27 -1.32 -17.44
CA GLY A 222 29.85 -1.47 -17.76
C GLY A 222 29.08 -2.31 -16.75
N ARG A 223 27.79 -2.55 -17.05
CA ARG A 223 26.84 -3.17 -16.12
C ARG A 223 27.25 -4.58 -15.64
N GLU A 224 27.91 -5.35 -16.49
CA GLU A 224 28.35 -6.73 -16.19
C GLU A 224 29.48 -6.76 -15.15
N GLY A 225 30.37 -5.76 -15.16
CA GLY A 225 31.43 -5.62 -14.16
C GLY A 225 30.90 -5.20 -12.80
N HIS A 226 29.97 -4.23 -12.78
CA HIS A 226 29.24 -3.86 -11.55
C HIS A 226 28.51 -5.08 -10.96
N TYR A 227 27.82 -5.85 -11.80
CA TYR A 227 27.14 -7.08 -11.36
C TYR A 227 28.12 -8.11 -10.81
N SER A 228 29.28 -8.31 -11.44
CA SER A 228 30.29 -9.29 -10.99
C SER A 228 30.86 -8.94 -9.62
N LYS A 229 31.14 -7.66 -9.37
CA LYS A 229 31.55 -7.15 -8.04
C LYS A 229 30.44 -7.38 -7.01
N TRP A 230 29.23 -6.91 -7.30
CA TRP A 230 28.10 -6.99 -6.38
C TRP A 230 27.71 -8.44 -6.06
N SER A 231 27.71 -9.32 -7.07
CA SER A 231 27.49 -10.76 -6.93
C SER A 231 28.55 -11.42 -6.04
N SER A 232 29.81 -10.98 -6.12
CA SER A 232 30.87 -11.49 -5.24
C SER A 232 30.65 -11.06 -3.79
N GLN A 233 30.32 -9.79 -3.54
CA GLN A 233 30.00 -9.28 -2.20
C GLN A 233 28.80 -10.00 -1.60
N LEU A 234 27.77 -10.24 -2.40
CA LEU A 234 26.57 -10.96 -2.00
C LEU A 234 26.93 -12.39 -1.56
N LYS A 235 27.77 -13.10 -2.32
CA LYS A 235 28.26 -14.43 -1.97
C LYS A 235 29.01 -14.43 -0.63
N SER A 236 29.92 -13.47 -0.42
CA SER A 236 30.63 -13.33 0.86
C SER A 236 29.67 -13.09 2.03
N ALA A 237 28.66 -12.23 1.86
CA ALA A 237 27.67 -11.93 2.90
C ALA A 237 26.80 -13.14 3.28
N PHE A 238 26.55 -14.07 2.34
CA PHE A 238 25.84 -15.32 2.62
C PHE A 238 26.72 -16.40 3.25
N GLN A 239 28.03 -16.37 3.01
CA GLN A 239 28.98 -17.36 3.49
C GLN A 239 29.60 -17.01 4.84
N SER A 240 29.62 -15.73 5.23
CA SER A 240 30.11 -15.31 6.54
C SER A 240 29.14 -15.75 7.66
N PRO A 241 29.54 -16.63 8.60
CA PRO A 241 28.78 -16.83 9.82
C PRO A 241 28.83 -15.54 10.65
N LYS A 242 27.67 -15.01 11.05
CA LYS A 242 27.62 -13.95 12.06
C LYS A 242 28.21 -14.50 13.36
N THR A 243 29.46 -14.16 13.64
CA THR A 243 30.02 -14.22 14.98
C THR A 243 29.89 -12.83 15.57
N ASP A 244 28.75 -12.56 16.20
CA ASP A 244 28.66 -11.49 17.19
C ASP A 244 29.41 -11.97 18.45
N LYS A 245 30.75 -11.92 18.39
CA LYS A 245 31.65 -12.00 19.54
C LYS A 245 33.00 -11.45 19.09
N CYS A 246 33.39 -10.27 19.60
CA CYS A 246 34.82 -9.97 19.67
C CYS A 246 35.41 -11.06 20.56
N ASP A 247 36.35 -11.83 20.03
CA ASP A 247 37.22 -12.62 20.87
C ASP A 247 38.33 -11.69 21.33
N CYS A 248 38.01 -10.94 22.38
CA CYS A 248 38.93 -10.03 23.03
C CYS A 248 39.80 -10.85 24.00
N SER A 249 40.64 -11.73 23.46
CA SER A 249 41.56 -12.61 24.20
C SER A 249 42.98 -12.51 23.65
N ASN A 250 43.45 -11.27 23.46
CA ASN A 250 44.88 -11.00 23.41
C ASN A 250 45.16 -9.66 24.10
N GLU A 251 45.87 -9.72 25.22
CA GLU A 251 46.36 -8.57 25.96
C GLU A 251 47.41 -7.83 25.12
N ASN A 252 46.97 -6.91 24.25
CA ASN A 252 47.68 -5.69 23.86
C ASN A 252 46.98 -4.98 22.68
N SER A 253 45.85 -4.32 22.95
CA SER A 253 45.48 -3.02 22.36
C SER A 253 44.11 -2.57 22.89
N ILE A 254 44.10 -1.97 24.08
CA ILE A 254 42.92 -1.32 24.66
C ILE A 254 42.79 0.07 24.01
N LYS A 255 41.83 0.24 23.07
CA LYS A 255 41.13 1.51 22.78
C LYS A 255 40.14 1.32 21.62
N CYS A 256 38.92 0.84 21.90
CA CYS A 256 37.82 1.02 20.94
C CYS A 256 36.43 0.85 21.58
N CYS A 257 36.20 1.40 22.78
CA CYS A 257 34.82 1.56 23.27
C CYS A 257 34.76 2.50 24.47
N GLN A 258 33.73 3.35 24.45
CA GLN A 258 33.35 4.43 25.39
C GLN A 258 34.17 5.72 25.18
N SER A 259 33.61 6.91 25.01
CA SER A 259 32.27 7.50 24.83
C SER A 259 32.54 9.03 24.69
N LEU A 260 31.49 9.88 24.60
CA LEU A 260 31.42 11.36 24.77
C LEU A 260 30.76 11.98 23.51
N THR A 261 29.47 12.34 23.48
CA THR A 261 28.76 13.46 24.15
C THR A 261 29.45 14.83 24.05
N ASN A 262 28.82 15.69 23.24
CA ASN A 262 28.74 17.17 23.26
C ASN A 262 29.94 18.05 22.88
N ASN A 263 29.65 18.89 21.85
CA ASN A 263 30.06 20.28 21.55
C ASN A 263 31.54 20.71 21.67
N ASP A 264 32.11 21.18 20.56
CA ASP A 264 32.43 22.61 20.35
C ASP A 264 33.03 22.88 18.95
N HIS A 265 32.64 24.03 18.38
CA HIS A 265 33.18 24.61 17.14
C HIS A 265 34.63 25.09 17.33
N PRO A 266 35.39 25.28 16.23
CA PRO A 266 35.78 26.65 15.91
C PRO A 266 35.55 27.04 14.44
N ILE A 267 35.27 28.33 14.28
CA ILE A 267 35.01 29.10 13.07
C ILE A 267 36.34 29.54 12.44
N GLU A 268 36.48 29.41 11.12
CA GLU A 268 37.18 30.42 10.32
C GLU A 268 36.34 30.79 9.08
N LYS A 269 36.11 32.09 8.96
CA LYS A 269 35.33 32.77 7.92
C LYS A 269 36.09 32.85 6.60
N LYS A 270 35.36 32.83 5.49
CA LYS A 270 35.51 33.83 4.42
C LYS A 270 34.18 34.00 3.67
N GLU A 271 33.79 35.25 3.57
CA GLU A 271 32.56 35.81 2.99
C GLU A 271 32.59 35.76 1.45
N ASN A 272 31.44 35.48 0.83
CA ASN A 272 30.77 36.46 -0.03
C ASN A 272 29.36 35.99 -0.41
N ASP A 273 28.44 36.94 -0.31
CA ASP A 273 27.01 36.87 -0.61
C ASP A 273 26.69 36.46 -2.04
N GLU A 274 25.68 35.62 -2.22
CA GLU A 274 24.60 35.94 -3.16
C GLU A 274 23.29 35.30 -2.71
N GLN A 275 22.27 36.14 -2.62
CA GLN A 275 21.01 35.92 -1.96
C GLN A 275 20.00 35.34 -2.95
N LEU A 276 19.59 34.08 -2.78
CA LEU A 276 18.43 33.51 -3.47
C LEU A 276 17.43 33.02 -2.41
N ARG A 277 16.44 33.87 -2.15
CA ARG A 277 15.21 33.52 -1.43
C ARG A 277 14.47 32.47 -2.27
N ILE A 278 14.35 31.26 -1.76
CA ILE A 278 13.33 30.31 -2.19
C ILE A 278 12.32 30.28 -1.05
N GLU A 279 11.12 30.78 -1.35
CA GLU A 279 9.98 30.85 -0.47
C GLU A 279 9.57 29.42 -0.07
N SER A 280 9.58 29.15 1.23
CA SER A 280 8.92 27.99 1.82
C SER A 280 7.43 28.34 1.94
N ASP A 281 6.64 27.90 0.96
CA ASP A 281 5.18 27.87 1.08
C ASP A 281 4.79 26.70 2.00
N ASP A 282 5.00 26.91 3.29
CA ASP A 282 4.25 26.26 4.36
C ASP A 282 2.93 27.04 4.50
N ASP A 283 1.87 26.57 3.85
CA ASP A 283 0.49 26.94 4.21
C ASP A 283 -0.47 25.87 3.66
N ASP A 284 -0.82 24.90 4.50
CA ASP A 284 -2.15 24.29 4.47
C ASP A 284 -2.59 24.15 5.93
N GLU A 285 -3.15 25.26 6.43
CA GLU A 285 -3.89 25.33 7.67
C GLU A 285 -4.98 24.26 7.70
N ASP A 286 -4.85 23.35 8.66
CA ASP A 286 -5.93 22.47 9.10
C ASP A 286 -7.14 23.32 9.47
N GLY A 287 -8.24 23.12 8.74
CA GLY A 287 -9.56 23.71 9.01
C GLY A 287 -10.14 23.15 10.31
N GLY A 288 -9.54 23.55 11.43
CA GLY A 288 -9.95 23.19 12.77
C GLY A 288 -11.18 23.97 13.22
N CYS A 289 -12.18 23.25 13.71
CA CYS A 289 -13.27 23.82 14.48
C CYS A 289 -12.71 24.38 15.80
N LYS A 290 -12.49 25.70 15.92
CA LYS A 290 -12.21 26.36 17.20
C LYS A 290 -13.49 26.97 17.77
N ASN A 291 -13.90 26.48 18.96
CA ASN A 291 -14.32 27.37 20.04
C ASN A 291 -14.25 26.67 21.39
N GLY A 292 -13.64 27.38 22.37
CA GLY A 292 -13.76 27.10 23.80
C GLY A 292 -12.50 26.55 24.46
N ASN A 293 -11.82 27.40 25.24
CA ASN A 293 -10.84 27.03 26.27
C ASN A 293 -11.31 25.80 27.04
N ASP A 294 -10.45 24.81 27.21
CA ASP A 294 -10.51 23.84 28.30
C ASP A 294 -9.18 23.07 28.37
N ASP A 295 -8.68 22.94 29.60
CA ASP A 295 -7.38 22.40 30.00
C ASP A 295 -6.96 21.12 29.25
N ILE A 296 -5.67 21.10 28.91
CA ILE A 296 -4.92 19.92 28.47
C ILE A 296 -4.94 18.91 29.63
N MET A 297 -5.71 17.82 29.49
CA MET A 297 -5.63 16.66 30.38
C MET A 297 -4.72 15.61 29.75
N ASP A 298 -3.69 15.22 30.51
CA ASP A 298 -2.67 14.25 30.12
C ASP A 298 -3.19 12.80 30.07
N LEU A 299 -2.50 11.98 29.28
CA LEU A 299 -2.84 10.59 28.95
C LEU A 299 -2.82 9.64 30.17
N GLU A 300 -2.28 10.08 31.30
CA GLU A 300 -2.14 9.29 32.53
C GLU A 300 -3.38 9.35 33.45
N ASP A 301 -4.24 10.36 33.33
CA ASP A 301 -5.40 10.58 34.23
C ASP A 301 -6.61 9.68 33.91
N MET A 302 -6.61 8.96 32.78
CA MET A 302 -7.74 8.09 32.39
C MET A 302 -7.71 6.72 33.08
N GLY A 303 -6.52 6.27 33.53
CA GLY A 303 -6.34 4.96 34.18
C GLY A 303 -6.90 4.93 35.61
N ASP A 304 -6.70 6.01 36.36
CA ASP A 304 -7.06 6.08 37.78
C ASP A 304 -8.57 6.19 38.03
N TYR A 305 -9.31 6.82 37.10
CA TYR A 305 -10.76 6.96 37.22
C TYR A 305 -11.51 5.62 37.07
N MET A 306 -10.95 4.68 36.29
CA MET A 306 -11.51 3.34 36.13
C MET A 306 -11.15 2.39 37.29
N ALA A 307 -10.00 2.60 37.93
CA ALA A 307 -9.57 1.79 39.08
C ALA A 307 -10.37 2.09 40.36
N THR A 308 -10.89 3.31 40.49
CA THR A 308 -11.58 3.79 41.71
C THR A 308 -13.08 3.49 41.74
N HIS A 309 -13.69 2.94 40.68
CA HIS A 309 -15.13 2.66 40.61
C HIS A 309 -15.42 1.17 40.34
N SER A 310 -15.46 0.39 41.42
CA SER A 310 -15.98 -0.98 41.45
C SER A 310 -17.50 -1.01 41.17
N PRO A 311 -18.04 -2.01 40.44
CA PRO A 311 -19.46 -2.01 40.08
C PRO A 311 -20.30 -2.51 41.26
N THR A 312 -20.81 -1.59 42.08
CA THR A 312 -21.89 -1.89 43.02
C THR A 312 -23.23 -2.02 42.29
N LYS A 313 -23.92 -3.12 42.61
CA LYS A 313 -25.25 -3.53 42.11
C LYS A 313 -26.34 -2.45 42.22
N THR A 314 -27.11 -2.36 41.13
CA THR A 314 -28.53 -1.96 41.00
C THR A 314 -29.01 -0.67 41.68
N THR A 315 -29.33 0.33 40.86
CA THR A 315 -30.31 1.39 41.20
C THR A 315 -31.23 1.66 40.02
N LYS A 316 -32.54 1.69 40.28
CA LYS A 316 -33.63 2.09 39.37
C LYS A 316 -33.49 3.57 38.99
N GLY A 317 -32.68 3.86 37.98
CA GLY A 317 -32.60 5.17 37.32
C GLY A 317 -32.81 5.02 35.80
N PRO A 318 -33.04 6.11 35.06
CA PRO A 318 -33.10 6.05 33.60
C PRO A 318 -31.78 5.48 33.04
N PRO A 319 -31.82 4.76 31.91
CA PRO A 319 -30.63 4.19 31.29
C PRO A 319 -29.57 5.27 31.05
N LYS A 320 -28.33 5.01 31.48
CA LYS A 320 -27.22 5.95 31.30
C LYS A 320 -26.85 6.05 29.81
N GLU A 321 -26.40 7.21 29.39
CA GLU A 321 -25.87 7.38 28.02
C GLU A 321 -24.54 6.64 27.88
N MET A 322 -24.31 6.05 26.70
CA MET A 322 -23.10 5.26 26.44
C MET A 322 -21.89 6.15 26.22
N ILE A 323 -22.08 7.24 25.48
CA ILE A 323 -21.05 8.24 25.20
C ILE A 323 -21.11 9.31 26.29
N THR A 324 -20.18 9.27 27.25
CA THR A 324 -20.04 10.33 28.26
C THR A 324 -19.46 11.61 27.62
N PRO A 325 -19.63 12.80 28.24
CA PRO A 325 -19.07 14.05 27.71
C PRO A 325 -17.55 14.00 27.47
N VAL A 326 -16.81 13.26 28.30
CA VAL A 326 -15.36 13.06 28.14
C VAL A 326 -15.04 12.22 26.90
N ILE A 327 -15.75 11.10 26.74
CA ILE A 327 -15.59 10.23 25.55
C ILE A 327 -16.01 10.98 24.29
N ARG A 328 -17.09 11.77 24.36
CA ARG A 328 -17.57 12.62 23.27
C ARG A 328 -16.48 13.55 22.76
N LYS A 329 -15.86 14.33 23.66
CA LYS A 329 -14.74 15.23 23.32
C LYS A 329 -13.58 14.47 22.67
N SER A 330 -13.23 13.29 23.18
CA SER A 330 -12.14 12.47 22.62
C SER A 330 -12.45 11.93 21.21
N LEU A 331 -13.67 11.41 20.99
CA LEU A 331 -14.08 10.87 19.70
C LEU A 331 -14.28 11.97 18.65
N GLU A 332 -14.79 13.14 19.04
CA GLU A 332 -14.92 14.30 18.16
C GLU A 332 -13.55 14.81 17.69
N LYS A 333 -12.53 14.81 18.56
CA LYS A 333 -11.12 15.08 18.18
C LYS A 333 -10.58 14.06 17.17
N GLN A 334 -11.06 12.82 17.22
CA GLN A 334 -10.75 11.77 16.24
C GLN A 334 -11.64 11.84 14.98
N CYS A 335 -12.35 12.95 14.77
CA CYS A 335 -13.22 13.21 13.62
C CYS A 335 -14.49 12.36 13.53
N TYR A 336 -14.90 11.68 14.61
CA TYR A 336 -16.20 11.02 14.66
C TYR A 336 -17.32 12.06 14.65
N LYS A 337 -18.39 11.81 13.88
CA LYS A 337 -19.66 12.51 14.04
C LYS A 337 -20.62 11.62 14.80
N LEU A 338 -20.79 11.95 16.08
CA LEU A 338 -21.56 11.15 17.02
C LEU A 338 -23.06 11.44 16.84
N ILE A 339 -23.86 10.39 16.94
CA ILE A 339 -25.32 10.43 16.72
C ILE A 339 -25.98 9.91 17.98
N GLY A 340 -26.76 10.79 18.62
CA GLY A 340 -27.41 10.49 19.90
C GLY A 340 -26.39 10.14 20.99
N THR A 341 -26.69 9.05 21.68
CA THR A 341 -26.03 8.60 22.91
C THR A 341 -25.09 7.42 22.70
N HIS A 342 -25.11 6.77 21.52
CA HIS A 342 -24.35 5.54 21.29
C HIS A 342 -23.82 5.31 19.86
N SER A 343 -24.31 6.03 18.86
CA SER A 343 -23.99 5.80 17.45
C SER A 343 -22.94 6.78 16.93
N GLY A 344 -22.31 6.46 15.80
CA GLY A 344 -21.34 7.35 15.17
C GLY A 344 -21.09 7.04 13.70
N VAL A 345 -20.71 8.07 12.96
CA VAL A 345 -20.27 7.97 11.56
C VAL A 345 -18.91 8.64 11.40
N GLU A 346 -18.07 8.04 10.56
CA GLU A 346 -16.76 8.57 10.18
C GLU A 346 -16.59 8.46 8.66
N LEU A 347 -15.56 9.12 8.13
CA LEU A 347 -15.21 9.02 6.72
C LEU A 347 -14.06 8.02 6.52
N CYS A 348 -14.35 6.94 5.80
CA CYS A 348 -13.36 5.90 5.53
C CYS A 348 -12.15 6.42 4.76
N ARG A 349 -10.97 5.84 5.03
CA ARG A 349 -9.73 6.08 4.26
C ARG A 349 -9.97 5.95 2.75
N TRP A 350 -10.71 4.93 2.33
CA TRP A 350 -10.94 4.65 0.91
C TRP A 350 -11.97 5.56 0.27
N THR A 351 -12.92 6.10 1.04
CA THR A 351 -13.81 7.17 0.60
C THR A 351 -12.99 8.41 0.26
N LYS A 352 -12.09 8.84 1.16
CA LYS A 352 -11.15 9.97 0.94
C LYS A 352 -10.22 9.75 -0.27
N SER A 353 -9.76 8.51 -0.48
CA SER A 353 -8.90 8.12 -1.60
C SER A 353 -9.64 8.21 -2.93
N MET A 354 -10.84 7.65 -2.99
CA MET A 354 -11.63 7.58 -4.22
C MET A 354 -12.19 8.95 -4.63
N LEU A 355 -12.53 9.81 -3.66
CA LEU A 355 -12.85 11.23 -3.92
C LEU A 355 -11.72 11.96 -4.65
N ARG A 356 -10.46 11.56 -4.44
CA ARG A 356 -9.27 12.11 -5.11
C ARG A 356 -8.82 11.34 -6.35
N GLY A 357 -9.63 10.38 -6.82
CA GLY A 357 -9.29 9.54 -7.98
C GLY A 357 -8.18 8.53 -7.74
N ARG A 358 -7.76 8.28 -6.49
CA ARG A 358 -6.67 7.35 -6.13
C ARG A 358 -7.14 5.89 -5.98
N GLY A 359 -8.40 5.61 -6.30
CA GLY A 359 -8.98 4.25 -6.23
C GLY A 359 -9.72 3.95 -4.92
N GLY A 360 -10.49 2.86 -4.95
CA GLY A 360 -11.35 2.39 -3.85
C GLY A 360 -10.78 1.21 -3.06
N CYS A 361 -11.51 0.78 -2.03
CA CYS A 361 -11.13 -0.36 -1.19
C CYS A 361 -11.27 -1.70 -1.91
N TYR A 362 -10.93 -2.80 -1.22
CA TYR A 362 -11.16 -4.15 -1.74
C TYR A 362 -12.61 -4.36 -2.22
N LYS A 363 -13.61 -3.75 -1.57
CA LYS A 363 -15.01 -3.88 -2.00
C LYS A 363 -15.27 -3.26 -3.38
N HIS A 364 -14.54 -2.20 -3.72
CA HIS A 364 -14.57 -1.63 -5.07
C HIS A 364 -14.02 -2.62 -6.08
N THR A 365 -12.84 -3.18 -5.81
CA THR A 365 -12.17 -4.13 -6.71
C THR A 365 -12.98 -5.41 -6.93
N PHE A 366 -13.55 -5.99 -5.86
CA PHE A 366 -14.23 -7.28 -5.94
C PHE A 366 -15.74 -7.20 -6.25
N TYR A 367 -16.40 -6.12 -5.84
CA TYR A 367 -17.86 -5.99 -5.96
C TYR A 367 -18.32 -4.79 -6.80
N GLY A 368 -17.39 -3.97 -7.33
CA GLY A 368 -17.73 -2.77 -8.10
C GLY A 368 -18.36 -1.66 -7.26
N ILE A 369 -18.29 -1.76 -5.92
CA ILE A 369 -18.86 -0.74 -5.03
C ILE A 369 -18.01 0.53 -5.09
N GLU A 370 -18.61 1.65 -5.43
CA GLU A 370 -17.95 2.93 -5.45
C GLU A 370 -17.66 3.41 -4.02
N SER A 371 -16.38 3.47 -3.66
CA SER A 371 -15.93 3.77 -2.29
C SER A 371 -16.19 5.21 -1.86
N HIS A 372 -16.23 6.18 -2.79
CA HIS A 372 -16.62 7.56 -2.45
C HIS A 372 -18.06 7.64 -1.95
N ARG A 373 -18.92 6.71 -2.39
CA ARG A 373 -20.33 6.59 -1.97
C ARG A 373 -20.54 5.74 -0.72
N CYS A 374 -19.47 5.23 -0.13
CA CYS A 374 -19.55 4.37 1.05
C CYS A 374 -19.58 5.20 2.34
N MET A 375 -20.51 4.83 3.23
CA MET A 375 -20.61 5.38 4.58
C MET A 375 -20.07 4.39 5.62
N GLU A 376 -19.11 4.83 6.43
CA GLU A 376 -18.60 4.08 7.57
C GLU A 376 -19.37 4.49 8.83
N THR A 377 -20.37 3.69 9.19
CA THR A 377 -21.31 3.97 10.29
C THR A 377 -21.40 2.81 11.27
N THR A 378 -21.70 3.12 12.53
CA THR A 378 -22.03 2.11 13.53
C THR A 378 -23.24 2.55 14.35
N PRO A 379 -24.25 1.67 14.52
CA PRO A 379 -25.36 1.91 15.43
C PRO A 379 -24.98 1.63 16.89
N SER A 380 -23.72 1.28 17.17
CA SER A 380 -23.20 1.07 18.53
C SER A 380 -21.68 1.15 18.53
N LEU A 381 -21.15 2.19 19.16
CA LEU A 381 -19.72 2.29 19.46
C LEU A 381 -19.27 1.26 20.51
N ALA A 382 -20.19 0.72 21.33
CA ALA A 382 -19.88 -0.40 22.21
C ALA A 382 -19.61 -1.66 21.39
N CYS A 383 -18.35 -2.10 21.40
CA CYS A 383 -17.90 -3.31 20.72
C CYS A 383 -16.90 -4.05 21.59
N ALA A 384 -17.23 -5.30 21.97
CA ALA A 384 -16.32 -6.16 22.74
C ALA A 384 -15.11 -6.63 21.91
N ASN A 385 -15.20 -6.56 20.59
CA ASN A 385 -14.14 -7.00 19.69
C ASN A 385 -13.16 -5.86 19.47
N LYS A 386 -12.04 -5.90 20.21
CA LYS A 386 -10.90 -4.96 20.05
C LYS A 386 -10.02 -5.35 18.87
N CYS A 387 -10.58 -5.30 17.66
CA CYS A 387 -9.84 -5.66 16.45
C CYS A 387 -8.69 -4.67 16.20
N VAL A 388 -7.50 -5.17 15.86
CA VAL A 388 -6.31 -4.36 15.58
C VAL A 388 -6.53 -3.40 14.40
N PHE A 389 -7.38 -3.77 13.46
CA PHE A 389 -7.73 -3.00 12.26
C PHE A 389 -9.06 -2.25 12.37
N CYS A 390 -9.65 -2.17 13.57
CA CYS A 390 -10.93 -1.48 13.74
C CYS A 390 -10.73 0.02 13.62
N TRP A 391 -11.61 0.70 12.89
CA TRP A 391 -11.71 2.15 12.94
C TRP A 391 -12.21 2.60 14.32
N ARG A 392 -13.15 1.85 14.94
CA ARG A 392 -13.66 2.11 16.30
C ARG A 392 -12.57 2.01 17.34
N HIS A 393 -12.50 3.02 18.20
CA HIS A 393 -11.51 3.12 19.25
C HIS A 393 -11.60 1.98 20.29
N HIS A 394 -10.45 1.54 20.79
CA HIS A 394 -10.32 0.38 21.70
C HIS A 394 -10.74 0.67 23.16
N THR A 395 -10.97 1.95 23.50
CA THR A 395 -11.47 2.40 24.82
C THR A 395 -12.99 2.51 24.87
N ASN A 396 -13.70 2.17 23.78
CA ASN A 396 -15.15 2.22 23.78
C ASN A 396 -15.75 1.31 24.87
N PRO A 397 -16.86 1.73 25.49
CA PRO A 397 -17.46 0.99 26.59
C PRO A 397 -17.90 -0.40 26.12
N VAL A 398 -17.69 -1.41 26.98
CA VAL A 398 -18.07 -2.79 26.71
C VAL A 398 -19.03 -3.28 27.78
N GLY A 399 -20.01 -4.09 27.37
CA GLY A 399 -21.01 -4.67 28.26
C GLY A 399 -21.43 -6.04 27.75
N THR A 400 -21.73 -6.96 28.66
CA THR A 400 -22.24 -8.30 28.32
C THR A 400 -23.72 -8.28 27.94
N SER A 401 -24.45 -7.24 28.36
CA SER A 401 -25.84 -6.93 28.01
C SER A 401 -25.96 -5.46 27.67
N TRP A 402 -26.99 -5.08 26.90
CA TRP A 402 -27.27 -3.68 26.61
C TRP A 402 -27.85 -2.99 27.85
N GLN A 403 -27.17 -1.95 28.34
CA GLN A 403 -27.52 -1.24 29.59
C GLN A 403 -27.72 0.27 29.37
N TRP A 404 -27.50 0.72 28.14
CA TRP A 404 -27.48 2.13 27.79
C TRP A 404 -28.82 2.60 27.25
N LYS A 405 -29.01 3.91 27.18
CA LYS A 405 -30.13 4.52 26.49
C LYS A 405 -30.11 4.08 25.02
N THR A 406 -31.26 3.60 24.54
CA THR A 406 -31.45 3.22 23.14
C THR A 406 -32.12 4.35 22.40
N ASP A 407 -31.36 5.03 21.54
CA ASP A 407 -31.93 6.02 20.63
C ASP A 407 -32.77 5.36 19.53
N ASP A 408 -33.76 6.11 19.04
CA ASP A 408 -34.64 5.67 17.96
C ASP A 408 -33.89 5.38 16.65
N ALA A 409 -34.28 4.32 15.96
CA ALA A 409 -33.58 3.83 14.76
C ALA A 409 -33.68 4.82 13.59
N GLN A 410 -34.82 5.49 13.43
CA GLN A 410 -35.00 6.49 12.37
C GLN A 410 -34.12 7.71 12.64
N THR A 411 -34.04 8.13 13.90
CA THR A 411 -33.13 9.21 14.34
C THR A 411 -31.66 8.87 14.07
N VAL A 412 -31.24 7.63 14.36
CA VAL A 412 -29.87 7.18 14.10
C VAL A 412 -29.57 7.14 12.60
N CYS A 413 -30.48 6.60 11.79
CA CYS A 413 -30.30 6.51 10.34
C CYS A 413 -30.21 7.89 9.70
N GLN A 414 -31.16 8.78 10.03
CA GLN A 414 -31.20 10.14 9.51
C GLN A 414 -29.96 10.93 9.95
N GLY A 415 -29.58 10.84 11.23
CA GLY A 415 -28.38 11.48 11.75
C GLY A 415 -27.09 10.98 11.07
N ALA A 416 -27.02 9.68 10.74
CA ALA A 416 -25.88 9.11 10.02
C ALA A 416 -25.77 9.69 8.60
N MET A 417 -26.88 9.72 7.86
CA MET A 417 -26.92 10.30 6.51
C MET A 417 -26.56 11.78 6.53
N GLU A 418 -27.20 12.58 7.39
CA GLU A 418 -26.95 14.02 7.49
C GLU A 418 -25.50 14.32 7.84
N ASN A 419 -24.93 13.62 8.83
CA ASN A 419 -23.54 13.80 9.20
C ASN A 419 -22.60 13.35 8.08
N HIS A 420 -22.88 12.23 7.41
CA HIS A 420 -22.08 11.76 6.28
C HIS A 420 -22.04 12.80 5.16
N TYR A 421 -23.19 13.30 4.71
CA TYR A 421 -23.26 14.34 3.67
C TYR A 421 -22.60 15.65 4.10
N LYS A 422 -22.73 16.04 5.38
CA LYS A 422 -22.00 17.21 5.92
C LYS A 422 -20.50 17.01 5.81
N ILE A 423 -19.97 15.83 6.17
CA ILE A 423 -18.54 15.53 6.04
C ILE A 423 -18.11 15.54 4.57
N ILE A 424 -18.88 14.92 3.66
CA ILE A 424 -18.54 14.91 2.24
C ILE A 424 -18.50 16.34 1.68
N ASN A 425 -19.46 17.18 2.04
CA ASN A 425 -19.52 18.57 1.59
C ASN A 425 -18.31 19.42 2.04
N THR A 426 -17.64 19.09 3.15
CA THR A 426 -16.40 19.79 3.53
C THR A 426 -15.23 19.50 2.60
N PHE A 427 -15.30 18.48 1.75
CA PHE A 427 -14.27 18.21 0.73
C PHE A 427 -14.41 19.09 -0.52
N LYS A 428 -15.43 19.94 -0.60
CA LYS A 428 -15.58 20.89 -1.68
C LYS A 428 -14.44 21.92 -1.65
N GLY A 429 -13.64 21.96 -2.71
CA GLY A 429 -12.50 22.87 -2.82
C GLY A 429 -11.19 22.33 -2.24
N VAL A 430 -11.19 21.14 -1.64
CA VAL A 430 -9.95 20.50 -1.16
C VAL A 430 -9.07 20.07 -2.35
N PRO A 431 -7.75 20.37 -2.35
CA PRO A 431 -6.86 19.99 -3.45
C PRO A 431 -6.91 18.51 -3.80
N GLY A 432 -7.00 18.24 -5.11
CA GLY A 432 -7.03 16.89 -5.67
C GLY A 432 -8.37 16.16 -5.57
N VAL A 433 -9.40 16.72 -4.94
CA VAL A 433 -10.76 16.15 -4.97
C VAL A 433 -11.38 16.38 -6.35
N LEU A 434 -11.89 15.30 -6.94
CA LEU A 434 -12.50 15.33 -8.26
C LEU A 434 -13.94 15.87 -8.18
N PRO A 435 -14.28 17.00 -8.85
CA PRO A 435 -15.60 17.61 -8.74
C PRO A 435 -16.74 16.70 -9.18
N ASN A 436 -16.51 15.86 -10.20
CA ASN A 436 -17.51 14.90 -10.67
C ASN A 436 -17.80 13.82 -9.62
N ARG A 437 -16.81 13.38 -8.84
CA ARG A 437 -17.02 12.39 -7.76
C ARG A 437 -17.78 12.99 -6.59
N LEU A 438 -17.48 14.23 -6.23
CA LEU A 438 -18.21 14.94 -5.19
C LEU A 438 -19.68 15.16 -5.56
N ALA A 439 -19.97 15.38 -6.85
CA ALA A 439 -21.33 15.55 -7.36
C ALA A 439 -22.14 14.24 -7.44
N GLU A 440 -21.50 13.07 -7.36
CA GLU A 440 -22.19 11.77 -7.33
C GLU A 440 -22.72 11.41 -5.92
N ASP A 441 -22.20 12.09 -4.88
CA ASP A 441 -22.54 11.88 -3.46
C ASP A 441 -23.61 12.84 -2.92
N ILE A 442 -23.99 13.85 -3.70
CA ILE A 442 -25.05 14.85 -3.41
C ILE A 442 -26.23 14.58 -4.34
#